data_AF-A0A3B9D342-F1
#
_entry.id   AF-A0A3B9D342-F1
#
_cell.length_a   1.000
_cell.length_b   1.000
_cell.length_c   1.000
_cell.angle_alpha   90.00
_cell.angle_beta   90.00
_cell.angle_gamma   90.00
#
_symmetry.space_group_name_H-M   'P 1'
#
loop_
_entity.id
_entity.type
_entity.pdbx_description
1 polymer ?
#
loop_
_entity_poly.entity_id
_entity_poly.type
_entity_poly.pdbx_seq_one_letter_code
_entity_poly.pdbx_strand_id
1 'polypeptide(L)' 'DRRHNDEFASQQKAKGRGDMNTYTDYREMLEKDKPDVVTIGTPDHWHVPIAIAALKSGADVYCEKPL' A
#
# COMPACT_ATOMS: atom_id res chain seq x y z
N ASP A 1 1.63 12.38 -0.16
CA ASP A 1 1.63 13.06 1.16
C ASP A 1 0.22 13.01 1.76
N ARG A 2 0.06 13.49 2.99
CA ARG A 2 -1.20 13.35 3.75
C ARG A 2 -2.43 13.90 3.02
N ARG A 3 -2.28 15.02 2.28
CA ARG A 3 -3.42 15.61 1.55
C ARG A 3 -3.92 14.68 0.44
N HIS A 4 -3.01 14.16 -0.39
CA HIS A 4 -3.37 13.21 -1.45
C HIS A 4 -3.99 11.92 -0.89
N ASN A 5 -3.52 11.46 0.28
CA ASN A 5 -4.10 10.30 0.96
C ASN A 5 -5.55 10.56 1.40
N ASP A 6 -5.80 11.70 2.05
CA ASP A 6 -7.13 12.08 2.53
C ASP A 6 -8.13 12.27 1.36
N GLU A 7 -7.66 12.88 0.26
CA GLU A 7 -8.42 13.02 -0.99
C GLU A 7 -8.77 11.66 -1.60
N PHE A 8 -7.80 10.77 -1.74
CA PHE A 8 -8.02 9.42 -2.27
C PHE A 8 -9.01 8.63 -1.40
N ALA A 9 -8.85 8.68 -0.08
CA ALA A 9 -9.75 8.04 0.86
C ALA A 9 -11.20 8.54 0.70
N SER A 10 -11.38 9.86 0.63
CA SER A 10 -12.68 10.49 0.43
C SER A 10 -13.32 10.07 -0.90
N GLN A 11 -12.54 9.96 -1.97
CA GLN A 11 -13.02 9.51 -3.28
C GLN A 11 -13.46 8.04 -3.29
N GLN A 12 -12.72 7.14 -2.64
CA GLN A 12 -13.14 5.73 -2.57
C GLN A 12 -14.38 5.55 -1.69
N LYS A 13 -14.50 6.33 -0.60
CA LYS A 13 -15.70 6.36 0.24
C LYS A 13 -16.93 6.80 -0.55
N ALA A 14 -16.80 7.85 -1.36
CA ALA A 14 -17.87 8.32 -2.26
C ALA A 14 -18.27 7.27 -3.32
N LYS A 15 -17.35 6.37 -3.70
CA LYS A 15 -17.60 5.22 -4.59
C LYS A 15 -18.17 3.99 -3.87
N GLY A 16 -18.50 4.10 -2.58
CA GLY A 16 -19.09 3.01 -1.79
C GLY A 16 -18.10 1.91 -1.38
N ARG A 17 -16.79 2.17 -1.44
CA ARG A 17 -15.73 1.19 -1.10
C ARG A 17 -15.39 1.13 0.40
N GLY A 18 -16.15 1.82 1.25
CA GLY A 18 -15.94 1.84 2.70
C GLY A 18 -14.84 2.79 3.16
N ASP A 19 -14.57 2.79 4.47
CA ASP A 19 -13.46 3.52 5.06
C ASP A 19 -12.14 2.77 4.81
N MET A 20 -11.07 3.51 4.55
CA MET A 20 -9.74 2.95 4.27
C MET A 20 -8.69 3.61 5.17
N ASN A 21 -7.81 2.79 5.72
CA ASN A 21 -6.60 3.28 6.37
C ASN A 21 -5.64 3.79 5.30
N THR A 22 -5.01 4.95 5.54
CA THR A 22 -4.00 5.49 4.64
C THR A 22 -2.73 5.80 5.41
N TYR A 23 -1.59 5.63 4.74
CA TYR A 23 -0.28 5.77 5.34
C TYR A 23 0.63 6.55 4.41
N THR A 24 1.54 7.32 4.99
CA THR A 24 2.64 7.97 4.25
C THR A 24 3.90 7.11 4.22
N ASP A 25 3.94 6.04 5.03
CA ASP A 25 5.04 5.08 5.14
C ASP A 25 4.49 3.66 5.09
N TYR A 26 4.96 2.85 4.14
CA TYR A 26 4.51 1.47 3.98
C TYR A 26 4.97 0.57 5.14
N ARG A 27 6.03 0.92 5.85
CA ARG A 27 6.54 0.12 6.98
C ARG A 27 5.56 0.16 8.15
N GLU A 28 5.03 1.34 8.45
CA GLU A 28 3.98 1.49 9.46
C GLU A 28 2.71 0.74 9.08
N MET A 29 2.33 0.77 7.80
CA MET A 29 1.18 0.02 7.29
C MET A 29 1.37 -1.49 7.52
N LEU A 30 2.53 -2.06 7.15
CA LEU A 30 2.82 -3.48 7.33
C LEU A 30 2.77 -3.90 8.81
N GLU A 31 3.25 -3.06 9.73
CA GLU A 31 3.24 -3.33 11.17
C GLU A 31 1.84 -3.27 11.79
N LYS A 32 1.04 -2.26 11.39
CA LYS A 32 -0.28 -1.99 11.98
C LYS A 32 -1.37 -2.87 11.39
N ASP A 33 -1.43 -2.98 10.05
CA ASP A 33 -2.50 -3.69 9.37
C ASP A 33 -2.20 -5.18 9.18
N LYS A 34 -0.93 -5.57 9.14
CA LYS A 34 -0.48 -6.97 8.93
C LYS A 34 -1.25 -7.66 7.78
N PRO A 35 -1.19 -7.11 6.56
CA PRO A 35 -2.00 -7.60 5.45
C PRO A 35 -1.59 -9.00 5.02
N ASP A 36 -2.55 -9.81 4.59
CA ASP A 36 -2.26 -11.11 3.96
C ASP A 36 -1.61 -10.94 2.57
N VAL A 37 -2.02 -9.90 1.83
CA VAL A 37 -1.57 -9.63 0.46
C VAL A 37 -1.23 -8.15 0.27
N VAL A 38 -0.13 -7.85 -0.42
CA VAL A 38 0.30 -6.51 -0.81
C VAL A 38 0.40 -6.39 -2.32
N THR A 39 -0.29 -5.41 -2.89
CA THR A 39 -0.18 -5.03 -4.30
C THR A 39 0.70 -3.79 -4.45
N ILE A 40 1.76 -3.86 -5.26
CA ILE A 40 2.73 -2.77 -5.45
C ILE A 40 2.54 -2.17 -6.84
N GLY A 41 2.15 -0.89 -6.90
CA GLY A 41 2.00 -0.11 -8.13
C GLY A 41 2.75 1.22 -8.10
N THR A 42 3.84 1.28 -7.33
CA THR A 42 4.71 2.46 -7.20
C THR A 42 5.63 2.63 -8.41
N PRO A 43 6.38 3.74 -8.56
CA PRO A 43 7.46 3.81 -9.55
C PRO A 43 8.50 2.70 -9.34
N ASP A 44 9.11 2.22 -10.43
CA ASP A 44 9.92 1.00 -10.48
C ASP A 44 11.00 0.86 -9.38
N HIS A 45 11.79 1.92 -9.16
CA HIS A 45 12.86 1.93 -8.15
C HIS A 45 12.37 1.68 -6.71
N TRP A 46 11.07 1.80 -6.43
CA TRP A 46 10.46 1.48 -5.15
C TRP A 46 9.94 0.05 -5.03
N HIS A 47 9.81 -0.69 -6.13
CA HIS A 47 9.29 -2.05 -6.13
C HIS A 47 10.09 -2.97 -5.20
N VAL A 48 11.41 -3.06 -5.41
CA VAL A 48 12.30 -3.95 -4.66
C VAL A 48 12.26 -3.72 -3.15
N PRO A 49 12.48 -2.49 -2.62
CA PRO A 49 12.47 -2.29 -1.18
C PRO A 49 11.10 -2.58 -0.54
N ILE A 50 10.00 -2.24 -1.22
CA ILE A 50 8.64 -2.50 -0.71
C ILE A 50 8.33 -4.00 -0.73
N ALA A 51 8.67 -4.70 -1.82
CA ALA A 51 8.45 -6.13 -1.95
C ALA A 51 9.22 -6.91 -0.89
N ILE A 52 10.49 -6.57 -0.66
CA ILE A 52 11.29 -7.22 0.40
C ILE A 52 10.67 -6.99 1.78
N ALA A 53 10.20 -5.77 2.07
CA ALA A 53 9.57 -5.47 3.35
C ALA A 53 8.26 -6.24 3.56
N ALA A 54 7.41 -6.31 2.54
CA ALA A 54 6.14 -7.05 2.57
C ALA A 54 6.36 -8.56 2.71
N LEU A 55 7.30 -9.14 1.97
CA LEU A 55 7.66 -10.56 2.12
C LEU A 55 8.20 -10.86 3.52
N LYS A 56 9.01 -9.96 4.09
CA LYS A 56 9.52 -10.11 5.47
C LYS A 56 8.44 -9.97 6.53
N SER A 57 7.37 -9.22 6.27
CA SER A 57 6.22 -9.16 7.18
C SER A 57 5.29 -10.37 7.07
N GLY A 58 5.54 -11.28 6.12
CA GLY A 58 4.74 -12.48 5.89
C GLY A 58 3.57 -12.29 4.92
N ALA A 59 3.53 -11.17 4.19
CA ALA A 59 2.49 -10.92 3.18
C ALA A 59 2.87 -11.53 1.83
N ASP A 60 1.89 -12.03 1.10
CA ASP A 60 2.02 -12.37 -0.31
C ASP A 60 2.14 -11.09 -1.14
N VAL A 61 3.01 -11.08 -2.16
CA VAL A 61 3.28 -9.88 -2.95
C VAL A 61 2.85 -10.06 -4.40
N TYR A 62 2.04 -9.12 -4.88
CA TYR A 62 1.77 -8.90 -6.30
C TYR A 62 2.39 -7.57 -6.72
N CYS A 63 3.38 -7.61 -7.61
CA CYS A 63 4.10 -6.42 -8.08
C CYS A 63 3.75 -6.11 -9.53
N GLU A 64 3.34 -4.89 -9.82
CA GLU A 64 3.08 -4.44 -11.18
C GLU A 64 4.38 -4.35 -12.00
N LYS A 65 4.24 -4.53 -13.31
CA LYS A 65 5.37 -4.47 -14.25
C LYS A 65 5.85 -3.01 -14.45
N PRO A 66 7.11 -2.79 -14.89
CA PRO A 66 8.10 -3.79 -15.29
C PRO A 66 9.26 -3.84 -14.30
N LEU A 67 9.77 -5.05 -14.02
CA LEU A 67 11.01 -5.23 -13.28
C LEU A 67 12.22 -4.64 -14.03
#